data_AF-A0A2V7E5V9-F1
#
_entry.id   AF-A0A2V7E5V9-F1
#
_cell.length_a   1.000
_cell.length_b   1.000
_cell.length_c   1.000
_cell.angle_alpha   90.00
_cell.angle_beta   90.00
_cell.angle_gamma   90.00
#
_symmetry.space_group_name_H-M   'P 1'
#
loop_
_entity.id
_entity.type
_entity.pdbx_description
1 polymer ?
#
loop_
_entity_poly.entity_id
_entity_poly.type
_entity_poly.pdbx_seq_one_letter_code
_entity_poly.pdbx_strand_id
1 'polypeptide(L)' 'IVAPFSVRPLPGAPVACPLTWDEVTPKLDPNRFTMKTVPRRFAEMKDPMAPVLGAGFDLEKALRRISKQGEEERL' A
#
# COMPACT_ATOMS: atom_id res chain seq x y z
N ILE A 1 11.36 5.40 6.16
CA ILE A 1 10.23 5.00 5.29
C ILE A 1 10.50 5.51 3.87
N VAL A 2 10.02 4.83 2.84
CA VAL A 2 10.04 5.36 1.46
C VAL A 2 8.65 5.90 1.15
N ALA A 3 8.56 7.15 0.68
CA ALA A 3 7.27 7.74 0.34
C ALA A 3 6.65 7.04 -0.88
N PRO A 4 5.30 6.95 -0.96
CA PRO A 4 4.60 6.50 -2.17
C PRO A 4 5.13 7.21 -3.42
N PHE A 5 5.14 6.49 -4.54
CA PHE A 5 5.62 6.98 -5.85
C PHE A 5 7.12 7.28 -5.95
N SER A 6 7.89 7.19 -4.86
CA SER A 6 9.33 7.44 -4.90
C SER A 6 10.09 6.30 -5.60
N VAL A 7 11.06 6.67 -6.43
CA VAL A 7 12.02 5.73 -7.05
C VAL A 7 13.04 5.26 -6.01
N ARG A 8 13.47 4.01 -6.11
CA ARG A 8 14.51 3.40 -5.27
C ARG A 8 15.85 3.37 -6.02
N PRO A 9 16.98 3.65 -5.35
CA PRO A 9 18.31 3.53 -5.94
C PRO A 9 18.75 2.05 -5.99
N LEU A 10 18.04 1.24 -6.77
CA LEU A 10 18.29 -0.19 -6.98
C LEU A 10 18.35 -0.48 -8.49
N PRO A 11 18.99 -1.58 -8.93
CA PRO A 11 18.96 -2.00 -10.32
C PRO A 11 17.52 -2.05 -10.87
N GLY A 12 17.31 -1.47 -12.05
CA GLY A 12 15.98 -1.36 -12.65
C GLY A 12 15.14 -0.16 -12.17
N ALA A 13 15.61 0.63 -11.21
CA ALA A 13 14.92 1.81 -10.67
C ALA A 13 13.45 1.54 -10.27
N PRO A 14 13.21 0.58 -9.37
CA PRO A 14 11.84 0.23 -8.95
C PRO A 14 11.21 1.38 -8.15
N VAL A 15 9.89 1.46 -8.19
CA VAL A 15 9.09 2.51 -7.55
C VAL A 15 8.32 1.91 -6.38
N ALA A 16 8.20 2.65 -5.28
CA ALA A 16 7.25 2.36 -4.20
C ALA A 16 5.81 2.61 -4.70
N CYS A 17 5.33 1.72 -5.57
CA CYS A 17 4.10 1.89 -6.34
C CYS A 17 2.86 1.55 -5.49
N PRO A 18 1.94 2.50 -5.29
CA PRO A 18 0.64 2.18 -4.69
C PRO A 18 -0.16 1.21 -5.56
N LEU A 19 -0.87 0.29 -4.91
CA LEU A 19 -1.68 -0.75 -5.55
C LEU A 19 -3.08 -0.74 -4.95
N THR A 20 -4.05 -1.23 -5.71
CA THR A 20 -5.36 -1.58 -5.18
C THR A 20 -5.30 -2.97 -4.52
N TRP A 21 -6.25 -3.27 -3.62
CA TRP A 21 -6.27 -4.56 -2.92
C TRP A 21 -6.40 -5.76 -3.88
N ASP A 22 -7.14 -5.60 -4.99
CA ASP A 22 -7.33 -6.65 -5.99
C ASP A 22 -6.03 -7.04 -6.71
N GLU A 23 -5.00 -6.18 -6.68
CA GLU A 23 -3.70 -6.43 -7.30
C GLU A 23 -2.74 -7.21 -6.39
N VAL A 24 -3.04 -7.27 -5.09
CA VAL A 24 -2.21 -7.96 -4.10
C VAL A 24 -2.49 -9.46 -4.15
N THR A 25 -1.89 -10.11 -5.15
CA THR A 25 -2.03 -11.55 -5.40
C THR A 25 -0.70 -12.29 -5.20
N PRO A 26 -0.69 -13.63 -5.07
CA PRO A 26 0.55 -14.41 -5.02
C PRO A 26 1.46 -14.27 -6.25
N LYS A 27 0.95 -13.73 -7.37
CA LYS A 27 1.71 -13.50 -8.61
C LYS A 27 2.27 -12.08 -8.71
N LEU A 28 2.08 -11.24 -7.69
CA LEU A 28 2.57 -9.88 -7.67
C LEU A 28 4.11 -9.86 -7.72
N ASP A 29 4.67 -9.18 -8.72
CA ASP A 29 6.10 -8.93 -8.83
C ASP A 29 6.37 -7.42 -8.69
N PRO A 30 6.91 -6.97 -7.54
CA PRO A 30 7.24 -5.57 -7.31
C PRO A 30 8.25 -4.98 -8.31
N ASN A 31 9.11 -5.81 -8.92
CA ASN A 31 10.15 -5.33 -9.83
C ASN A 31 9.60 -4.81 -11.17
N ARG A 32 8.34 -5.09 -11.47
CA ARG A 32 7.67 -4.61 -12.69
C ARG A 32 7.29 -3.12 -12.61
N PHE A 33 7.24 -2.55 -11.41
CA PHE A 33 6.94 -1.14 -11.19
C PHE A 33 8.24 -0.34 -11.13
N THR A 34 8.58 0.32 -12.22
CA THR A 34 9.83 1.07 -12.40
C THR A 34 9.53 2.50 -12.81
N MET A 35 10.55 3.36 -12.74
CA MET A 35 10.47 4.74 -13.25
C MET A 35 9.98 4.80 -14.72
N LYS A 36 10.22 3.75 -15.52
CA LYS A 36 9.79 3.69 -16.93
C LYS A 36 8.35 3.19 -17.11
N THR A 37 7.85 2.32 -16.23
CA THR A 37 6.54 1.66 -16.41
C THR A 37 5.41 2.37 -15.65
N VAL A 38 5.73 2.96 -14.50
CA VAL A 38 4.74 3.60 -13.61
C VAL A 38 4.03 4.81 -14.23
N PRO A 39 4.68 5.73 -14.97
CA PRO A 39 3.99 6.88 -15.56
C PRO A 39 2.84 6.49 -16.49
N ARG A 40 3.05 5.49 -17.37
CA ARG A 40 2.00 4.98 -18.26
C ARG A 40 0.84 4.37 -17.48
N ARG A 41 1.15 3.58 -16.45
CA ARG A 41 0.14 2.93 -15.61
C ARG A 41 -0.82 3.94 -14.98
N PHE A 42 -0.31 5.01 -14.39
CA PHE A 42 -1.16 6.03 -13.74
C PHE A 42 -1.81 7.01 -14.73
N ALA A 43 -1.39 7.03 -16.00
CA ALA A 43 -2.14 7.74 -17.05
C ALA A 43 -3.46 7.02 -17.42
N GLU A 44 -3.54 5.71 -17.18
CA GLU A 44 -4.67 4.85 -17.57
C GLU A 44 -5.57 4.45 -16.38
N MET A 45 -5.22 4.87 -15.14
CA MET A 45 -5.82 4.39 -13.89
C MET A 45 -6.18 5.54 -12.94
N LYS A 46 -7.21 5.35 -12.11
CA LYS A 46 -7.49 6.24 -10.96
C LYS A 46 -6.43 6.06 -9.87
N ASP A 47 -6.13 7.12 -9.13
CA ASP A 47 -5.17 7.09 -8.03
C ASP A 47 -5.64 6.17 -6.88
N PRO A 48 -4.92 5.06 -6.57
CA PRO A 48 -5.26 4.17 -5.45
C PRO A 48 -5.13 4.83 -4.08
N MET A 49 -4.34 5.91 -3.96
CA MET A 49 -4.10 6.60 -2.70
C MET A 49 -5.16 7.65 -2.38
N ALA A 50 -5.99 8.06 -3.34
CA ALA A 50 -7.00 9.09 -3.13
C ALA A 50 -7.90 8.87 -1.89
N PRO A 51 -8.36 7.63 -1.57
CA PRO A 51 -9.18 7.39 -0.38
C PRO A 51 -8.47 7.64 0.96
N VAL A 52 -7.14 7.62 1.00
CA VAL A 52 -6.35 7.86 2.23
C VAL A 52 -6.56 9.28 2.76
N LEU A 53 -6.87 10.23 1.86
CA LEU A 53 -7.14 11.63 2.21
C LEU A 53 -8.60 11.86 2.64
N GLY A 54 -9.40 10.80 2.78
CA GLY A 54 -10.81 10.85 3.20
C GLY A 54 -11.00 11.04 4.70
N ALA A 55 -12.11 10.51 5.23
CA ALA A 55 -12.56 10.72 6.61
C ALA A 55 -11.68 10.04 7.69
N GLY A 56 -10.63 9.30 7.32
CA GLY A 56 -9.78 8.56 8.26
C GLY A 56 -10.46 7.31 8.84
N PHE A 57 -9.99 6.87 10.01
CA PHE A 57 -10.53 5.71 10.71
C PHE A 57 -10.59 5.95 12.23
N ASP A 58 -11.49 5.23 12.92
CA ASP A 58 -11.63 5.30 14.37
C ASP A 58 -10.53 4.48 15.07
N LEU A 59 -9.52 5.19 15.57
CA LEU A 59 -8.38 4.59 16.25
C LEU A 59 -8.77 3.94 17.58
N GLU A 60 -9.71 4.52 18.33
CA GLU A 60 -10.12 3.98 19.63
C GLU A 60 -10.82 2.63 19.45
N LYS A 61 -11.73 2.55 18.48
CA LYS A 61 -12.40 1.29 18.12
C LYS A 61 -11.40 0.23 17.68
N ALA A 62 -10.39 0.59 16.89
CA ALA A 62 -9.33 -0.33 16.46
C ALA A 62 -8.53 -0.86 17.66
N LEU A 63 -8.09 0.02 18.56
CA LEU A 63 -7.33 -0.36 19.76
C LEU A 63 -8.13 -1.28 20.68
N ARG A 64 -9.40 -0.96 20.95
CA ARG A 64 -10.29 -1.81 21.77
C ARG A 64 -10.42 -3.23 21.20
N ARG A 65 -10.44 -3.39 19.87
CA ARG A 65 -10.52 -4.70 19.21
C ARG A 65 -9.23 -5.51 19.42
N ILE A 66 -8.07 -4.88 19.25
CA ILE A 66 -6.76 -5.53 19.41
C ILE A 66 -6.55 -5.96 20.86
N SER A 67 -6.88 -5.12 21.84
CA SER A 67 -6.72 -5.46 23.26
C SER A 67 -7.55 -6.67 23.67
N LYS A 68 -8.81 -6.79 23.19
CA LYS A 68 -9.65 -7.97 23.46
C LYS A 68 -9.06 -9.27 22.92
N GLN A 69 -8.55 -9.26 21.68
CA GLN A 69 -7.90 -10.44 21.10
C GLN A 69 -6.67 -10.85 21.91
N GLY A 70 -5.88 -9.88 22.38
CA GLY A 70 -4.71 -10.16 23.21
C GLY A 70 -5.03 -10.70 24.61
N GLU A 71 -6.23 -10.45 25.14
CA GLU A 71 -6.72 -11.06 26.39
C GLU A 71 -7.23 -12.49 26.16
N GLU A 72 -7.94 -12.73 25.04
CA GLU A 72 -8.42 -14.06 24.64
C GLU A 72 -7.27 -15.03 24.29
N GLU A 73 -6.18 -14.55 23.67
CA GLU A 73 -5.00 -15.35 23.35
C GLU A 73 -4.10 -15.67 24.57
N ARG A 74 -4.31 -14.98 25.69
CA ARG A 74 -3.55 -15.19 26.95
C ARG A 74 -4.25 -16.12 27.94
N LEU A 75 -5.50 -16.50 27.66
CA LEU A 75 -6.30 -17.45 28.42
C LEU A 75 -6.20 -18.85 27.79
#